data_AF-J3K2M8-F1
#
_entry.id   AF-J3K2M8-F1
#
_cell.length_a   1.000
_cell.length_b   1.000
_cell.length_c   1.000
_cell.angle_alpha   90.00
_cell.angle_beta   90.00
_cell.angle_gamma   90.00
#
_symmetry.space_group_name_H-M   'P 1'
#
loop_
_entity.id
_entity.type
_entity.pdbx_description
1 polymer ?
#
loop_
_entity_poly.entity_id
_entity_poly.type
_entity_poly.pdbx_seq_one_letter_code
_entity_poly.pdbx_strand_id
1 'polypeptide(L)'
;MAVLKESQIEQADRARLQQICFLKTDSEKAVVPLRANVAVRAEEREQMESHLLRQYSRDSWPKGFYQAACPHPILVHPQHYQNIQALHEALVLAITNIVERWWTDSVAKFPERMPLEPQEEDLLRWMAHEAADAVRPYNQCLGSWRPDFLIDEATPGAEPGSVEEQFVICEINARFSFNGFCVSAAGQQGLSDMGNEEKGLLNVLEPDQVVKGLLSLFDPTRPLHLLKGEEYGIDIHLFAVEVERRTGTPPKFITPDDLRLLPCEDSEFGYKLCALAKDETRKLPASHRSARFIHNAEVLEEIHQVGLELHQRELRALSPEMLRQLALRCFNDLRTVFLVHDKRMLGIVLQELDALVGQHGVLSEDQARVLRDGIAETFIPGSPELEEFVLRCKSQPEAKDGYLLKPIRSGKGAGIIFGDEASEGEWKAKLDGLRRAALTPGETSYIVQRQARQPTYPVLLSEDGGLQHNRMIGTFMAAHGKFLGLGIWRCGPERICAVSHGGAFMFSVMSSHHRVEKASERWSMWKYFRWLHSIGSWVRRRFAAQSV
;
A
#
# COMPACT_ATOMS: atom_id res chain seq x y z
N MET A 1 44.62 -5.82 -21.41
CA MET A 1 43.31 -5.16 -21.66
C MET A 1 42.55 -6.04 -22.63
N ALA A 2 41.75 -6.96 -22.11
CA ALA A 2 40.95 -7.86 -22.92
C ALA A 2 39.64 -7.14 -23.29
N VAL A 3 39.45 -6.89 -24.58
CA VAL A 3 38.21 -6.38 -25.15
C VAL A 3 37.17 -7.47 -25.01
N LEU A 4 36.18 -7.26 -24.14
CA LEU A 4 34.99 -8.11 -24.04
C LEU A 4 34.25 -8.03 -25.39
N LYS A 5 33.98 -9.19 -26.00
CA LYS A 5 33.18 -9.30 -27.23
C LYS A 5 31.75 -8.86 -26.95
N GLU A 6 31.09 -8.19 -27.89
CA GLU A 6 29.64 -7.84 -27.82
C GLU A 6 28.75 -9.04 -27.46
N SER A 7 29.16 -10.26 -27.81
CA SER A 7 28.47 -11.49 -27.43
C SER A 7 28.50 -11.82 -25.92
N GLN A 8 29.33 -11.14 -25.11
CA GLN A 8 29.30 -11.21 -23.65
C GLN A 8 28.51 -10.05 -23.02
N ILE A 9 28.12 -9.05 -23.81
CA ILE A 9 27.17 -8.00 -23.43
C ILE A 9 25.73 -8.47 -23.69
N GLU A 10 25.52 -9.33 -24.70
CA GLU A 10 24.20 -9.92 -25.02
C GLU A 10 23.84 -11.17 -24.20
N GLN A 11 24.75 -11.70 -23.38
CA GLN A 11 24.53 -12.90 -22.56
C GLN A 11 24.49 -12.60 -21.05
N ALA A 12 24.19 -11.34 -20.71
CA ALA A 12 23.92 -10.87 -19.36
C ALA A 12 22.67 -9.97 -19.38
N ASP A 13 21.54 -10.49 -19.88
CA ASP A 13 20.23 -9.88 -19.61
C ASP A 13 19.84 -10.20 -18.15
N ARG A 14 20.64 -9.65 -17.23
CA ARG A 14 20.44 -9.76 -15.79
C ARG A 14 19.25 -8.88 -15.46
N ALA A 15 18.17 -9.50 -14.98
CA ALA A 15 16.82 -8.96 -14.80
C ALA A 15 16.69 -7.80 -13.79
N ARG A 16 17.51 -6.75 -13.90
CA ARG A 16 17.50 -5.58 -13.03
C ARG A 16 16.46 -4.56 -13.47
N LEU A 17 15.96 -3.76 -12.53
CA LEU A 17 15.11 -2.61 -12.83
C LEU A 17 15.86 -1.57 -13.67
N GLN A 18 15.17 -0.99 -14.65
CA GLN A 18 15.74 0.02 -15.55
C GLN A 18 14.76 1.15 -15.81
N GLN A 19 15.21 2.40 -15.68
CA GLN A 19 14.43 3.55 -16.17
C GLN A 19 14.53 3.62 -17.70
N ILE A 20 13.38 3.81 -18.36
CA ILE A 20 13.30 3.82 -19.83
C ILE A 20 12.74 5.15 -20.37
N CYS A 21 13.18 5.52 -21.57
CA CYS A 21 12.49 6.44 -22.47
C CYS A 21 11.34 5.67 -23.12
N PHE A 22 10.13 5.89 -22.64
CA PHE A 22 8.91 5.24 -23.10
C PHE A 22 8.68 5.37 -24.62
N LEU A 23 8.80 6.57 -25.21
CA LEU A 23 8.58 6.81 -26.63
C LEU A 23 9.59 6.07 -27.53
N LYS A 24 10.78 5.77 -27.02
CA LYS A 24 11.82 5.03 -27.76
C LYS A 24 11.95 3.56 -27.37
N THR A 25 11.22 3.12 -26.36
CA THR A 25 11.22 1.73 -25.91
C THR A 25 10.05 0.98 -26.53
N ASP A 26 10.31 -0.27 -26.87
CA ASP A 26 9.34 -1.29 -27.20
C ASP A 26 9.69 -2.59 -26.46
N SER A 27 8.95 -3.65 -26.76
CA SER A 27 9.06 -4.94 -26.09
C SER A 27 10.40 -5.65 -26.36
N GLU A 28 11.01 -5.40 -27.52
CA GLU A 28 12.29 -5.99 -27.94
C GLU A 28 13.49 -5.17 -27.48
N LYS A 29 13.34 -3.86 -27.35
CA LYS A 29 14.46 -2.94 -27.08
C LYS A 29 14.11 -1.86 -26.06
N ALA A 30 14.64 -2.05 -24.85
CA ALA A 30 14.67 -1.01 -23.83
C ALA A 30 15.68 0.10 -24.17
N VAL A 31 15.24 1.35 -24.11
CA VAL A 31 16.08 2.54 -24.36
C VAL A 31 16.11 3.40 -23.10
N VAL A 32 17.28 3.60 -22.50
CA VAL A 32 17.43 4.53 -21.35
C VAL A 32 17.21 5.99 -21.76
N PRO A 33 16.69 6.87 -20.88
CA PRO A 33 16.39 8.28 -21.20
C PRO A 33 17.53 9.06 -21.85
N LEU A 34 18.77 8.86 -21.40
CA LEU A 34 19.93 9.56 -21.96
C LEU A 34 20.27 9.21 -23.41
N ARG A 35 19.79 8.07 -23.92
CA ARG A 35 19.97 7.70 -25.34
C ARG A 35 18.96 8.39 -26.25
N ALA A 36 17.88 8.94 -25.70
CA ALA A 36 16.97 9.81 -26.44
C ALA A 36 17.53 11.24 -26.49
N ASN A 37 17.16 12.00 -27.52
CA ASN A 37 17.50 13.42 -27.56
C ASN A 37 16.58 14.23 -26.62
N VAL A 38 16.98 15.47 -26.30
CA VAL A 38 16.23 16.35 -25.39
C VAL A 38 14.79 16.59 -25.86
N ALA A 39 14.57 16.71 -27.18
CA ALA A 39 13.23 16.95 -27.73
C ALA A 39 12.25 15.81 -27.44
N VAL A 40 12.70 14.55 -27.56
CA VAL A 40 11.89 13.37 -27.23
C VAL A 40 11.57 13.33 -25.73
N ARG A 41 12.52 13.67 -24.86
CA ARG A 41 12.26 13.70 -23.41
C ARG A 41 11.33 14.83 -23.00
N ALA A 42 11.42 15.98 -23.67
CA ALA A 42 10.49 17.08 -23.48
C ALA A 42 9.07 16.69 -23.93
N GLU A 43 8.94 16.00 -25.07
CA GLU A 43 7.67 15.46 -25.54
C GLU A 43 7.07 14.45 -24.54
N GLU A 44 7.86 13.53 -23.98
CA GLU A 44 7.39 12.60 -22.93
C GLU A 44 6.88 13.34 -21.70
N ARG A 45 7.58 14.39 -21.27
CA ARG A 45 7.15 15.23 -20.15
C ARG A 45 5.82 15.91 -20.42
N GLU A 46 5.67 16.52 -21.60
CA GLU A 46 4.45 17.19 -22.00
C GLU A 46 3.27 16.21 -22.09
N GLN A 47 3.48 15.04 -22.72
CA GLN A 47 2.45 14.01 -22.80
C GLN A 47 2.03 13.54 -21.40
N MET A 48 2.98 13.17 -20.53
CA MET A 48 2.68 12.71 -19.17
C MET A 48 1.91 13.77 -18.37
N GLU A 49 2.36 15.03 -18.37
CA GLU A 49 1.64 16.11 -17.70
C GLU A 49 0.23 16.29 -18.27
N SER A 50 0.10 16.28 -19.61
CA SER A 50 -1.21 16.39 -20.28
C SER A 50 -2.16 15.27 -19.86
N HIS A 51 -1.68 14.02 -19.80
CA HIS A 51 -2.51 12.87 -19.41
C HIS A 51 -2.93 12.95 -17.94
N LEU A 52 -2.02 13.28 -17.02
CA LEU A 52 -2.37 13.46 -15.60
C LEU A 52 -3.42 14.57 -15.40
N LEU A 53 -3.29 15.67 -16.14
CA LEU A 53 -4.23 16.80 -16.09
C LEU A 53 -5.57 16.54 -16.80
N ARG A 54 -5.62 15.57 -17.72
CA ARG A 54 -6.88 15.07 -18.31
C ARG A 54 -7.65 14.19 -17.34
N GLN A 55 -6.96 13.40 -16.51
CA GLN A 55 -7.60 12.55 -15.51
C GLN A 55 -8.14 13.38 -14.34
N TYR A 56 -7.35 14.33 -13.83
CA TYR A 56 -7.77 15.21 -12.75
C TYR A 56 -7.38 16.66 -13.03
N SER A 57 -8.30 17.59 -12.80
CA SER A 57 -8.04 19.02 -13.00
C SER A 57 -6.90 19.52 -12.11
N ARG A 58 -6.24 20.63 -12.50
CA ARG A 58 -5.14 21.23 -11.71
C ARG A 58 -5.53 21.48 -10.25
N ASP A 59 -6.77 21.93 -10.01
CA ASP A 59 -7.27 22.21 -8.65
C ASP A 59 -7.48 20.96 -7.81
N SER A 60 -7.64 19.79 -8.45
CA SER A 60 -7.75 18.51 -7.76
C SER A 60 -6.39 18.02 -7.25
N TRP A 61 -5.28 18.49 -7.83
CA TRP A 61 -3.93 18.09 -7.47
C TRP A 61 -3.35 18.98 -6.37
N PRO A 62 -3.26 18.48 -5.13
CA PRO A 62 -2.87 19.32 -4.00
C PRO A 62 -1.42 19.79 -4.16
N LYS A 63 -1.17 21.11 -4.05
CA LYS A 63 0.15 21.77 -4.27
C LYS A 63 0.82 21.42 -5.61
N GLY A 64 0.04 21.09 -6.64
CA GLY A 64 0.59 20.73 -7.94
C GLY A 64 1.39 19.42 -7.91
N PHE A 65 1.03 18.47 -7.04
CA PHE A 65 1.76 17.20 -6.86
C PHE A 65 2.10 16.47 -8.17
N TYR A 66 1.25 16.58 -9.20
CA TYR A 66 1.51 16.03 -10.54
C TYR A 66 2.84 16.49 -11.16
N GLN A 67 3.36 17.66 -10.79
CA GLN A 67 4.63 18.20 -11.29
C GLN A 67 5.85 17.39 -10.83
N ALA A 68 5.72 16.63 -9.73
CA ALA A 68 6.77 15.73 -9.26
C ALA A 68 6.81 14.39 -10.03
N ALA A 69 5.90 14.18 -10.99
CA ALA A 69 5.94 13.03 -11.87
C ALA A 69 7.16 13.10 -12.81
N CYS A 70 7.99 12.08 -12.75
CA CYS A 70 9.02 11.84 -13.75
C CYS A 70 8.38 11.12 -14.95
N PRO A 71 8.59 11.60 -16.18
CA PRO A 71 7.93 11.05 -17.37
C PRO A 71 8.52 9.72 -17.86
N HIS A 72 9.65 9.30 -17.29
CA HIS A 72 10.37 8.10 -17.69
C HIS A 72 10.02 6.95 -16.72
N PRO A 73 9.25 5.95 -17.15
CA PRO A 73 8.83 4.86 -16.28
C PRO A 73 9.97 3.88 -15.99
N ILE A 74 9.77 3.06 -14.97
CA ILE A 74 10.63 1.91 -14.65
C ILE A 74 10.11 0.68 -15.40
N LEU A 75 10.99 0.04 -16.16
CA LEU A 75 10.77 -1.28 -16.72
C LEU A 75 11.00 -2.33 -15.63
N VAL A 76 9.92 -3.00 -15.24
CA VAL A 76 9.91 -4.04 -14.20
C VAL A 76 9.89 -5.41 -14.86
N HIS A 77 10.77 -6.29 -14.39
CA HIS A 77 10.79 -7.68 -14.83
C HIS A 77 9.55 -8.46 -14.33
N PRO A 78 8.93 -9.34 -15.15
CA PRO A 78 7.76 -10.12 -14.72
C PRO A 78 7.96 -10.98 -13.48
N GLN A 79 9.19 -11.47 -13.26
CA GLN A 79 9.51 -12.22 -12.04
C GLN A 79 9.41 -11.34 -10.78
N HIS A 80 9.81 -10.06 -10.85
CA HIS A 80 9.58 -9.12 -9.74
C HIS A 80 8.10 -8.99 -9.41
N TYR A 81 7.28 -8.85 -10.45
CA TYR A 81 5.83 -8.71 -10.31
C TYR A 81 5.19 -9.98 -9.70
N GLN A 82 5.60 -11.17 -10.15
CA GLN A 82 5.13 -12.43 -9.60
C GLN A 82 5.58 -12.64 -8.15
N ASN A 83 6.84 -12.29 -7.84
CA ASN A 83 7.38 -12.41 -6.49
C ASN A 83 6.64 -11.52 -5.50
N ILE A 84 6.39 -10.24 -5.85
CA ILE A 84 5.67 -9.33 -4.94
C ILE A 84 4.20 -9.74 -4.79
N GLN A 85 3.58 -10.29 -5.84
CA GLN A 85 2.22 -10.80 -5.75
C GLN A 85 2.16 -12.00 -4.79
N ALA A 86 3.04 -12.98 -4.94
CA ALA A 86 3.13 -14.15 -4.05
C ALA A 86 3.42 -13.73 -2.60
N LEU A 87 4.30 -12.75 -2.41
CA LEU A 87 4.59 -12.16 -1.11
C LEU A 87 3.35 -11.53 -0.48
N HIS A 88 2.58 -10.75 -1.24
CA HIS A 88 1.35 -10.16 -0.74
C HIS A 88 0.29 -11.21 -0.37
N GLU A 89 0.10 -12.22 -1.21
CA GLU A 89 -0.85 -13.31 -0.95
C GLU A 89 -0.53 -14.03 0.37
N ALA A 90 0.74 -14.36 0.61
CA ALA A 90 1.17 -14.94 1.88
C ALA A 90 1.00 -13.96 3.06
N LEU A 91 1.29 -12.67 2.85
CA LEU A 91 1.20 -11.64 3.88
C LEU A 91 -0.24 -11.44 4.36
N VAL A 92 -1.20 -11.44 3.43
CA VAL A 92 -2.63 -11.35 3.74
C VAL A 92 -3.07 -12.54 4.59
N LEU A 93 -2.69 -13.77 4.21
CA LEU A 93 -3.03 -14.97 4.99
C LEU A 93 -2.47 -14.89 6.42
N ALA A 94 -1.21 -14.49 6.57
CA ALA A 94 -0.56 -14.35 7.87
C ALA A 94 -1.25 -13.30 8.74
N ILE A 95 -1.41 -12.08 8.23
CA ILE A 95 -1.99 -10.95 8.98
C ILE A 95 -3.45 -11.21 9.32
N THR A 96 -4.26 -11.73 8.38
CA THR A 96 -5.65 -12.06 8.65
C THR A 96 -5.77 -13.06 9.79
N ASN A 97 -4.98 -14.14 9.77
CA ASN A 97 -4.98 -15.11 10.85
C ASN A 97 -4.56 -14.50 12.20
N ILE A 98 -3.46 -13.72 12.23
CA ILE A 98 -2.96 -13.07 13.45
C ILE A 98 -4.01 -12.12 14.06
N VAL A 99 -4.63 -11.28 13.23
CA VAL A 99 -5.61 -10.29 13.72
C VAL A 99 -6.90 -10.97 14.21
N GLU A 100 -7.36 -12.03 13.55
CA GLU A 100 -8.58 -12.75 13.97
C GLU A 100 -8.43 -13.45 15.32
N ARG A 101 -7.21 -13.88 15.67
CA ARG A 101 -6.92 -14.54 16.96
C ARG A 101 -6.27 -13.61 17.99
N TRP A 102 -6.18 -12.31 17.71
CA TRP A 102 -5.42 -11.33 18.50
C TRP A 102 -5.69 -11.40 20.00
N TRP A 103 -6.96 -11.56 20.39
CA TRP A 103 -7.40 -11.60 21.80
C TRP A 103 -7.62 -13.00 22.34
N THR A 104 -7.68 -14.02 21.49
CA THR A 104 -8.08 -15.39 21.87
C THR A 104 -6.89 -16.34 21.98
N ASP A 105 -5.77 -16.03 21.32
CA ASP A 105 -4.58 -16.86 21.37
C ASP A 105 -3.71 -16.56 22.60
N SER A 106 -4.01 -17.29 23.69
CA SER A 106 -3.27 -17.21 24.96
C SER A 106 -1.82 -17.71 24.91
N VAL A 107 -1.43 -18.44 23.85
CA VAL A 107 -0.07 -18.94 23.66
C VAL A 107 0.76 -17.88 22.96
N ALA A 108 0.23 -17.30 21.87
CA ALA A 108 0.92 -16.31 21.07
C ALA A 108 1.05 -14.95 21.78
N LYS A 109 0.12 -14.60 22.68
CA LYS A 109 0.23 -13.42 23.57
C LYS A 109 0.50 -12.11 22.80
N PHE A 110 -0.26 -11.89 21.74
CA PHE A 110 -0.07 -10.72 20.87
C PHE A 110 -0.19 -9.38 21.60
N PRO A 111 -1.15 -9.16 22.50
CA PRO A 111 -1.25 -7.90 23.24
C PRO A 111 -0.02 -7.62 24.10
N GLU A 112 0.63 -8.66 24.65
CA GLU A 112 1.86 -8.50 25.44
C GLU A 112 3.09 -8.20 24.57
N ARG A 113 3.15 -8.76 23.36
CA ARG A 113 4.26 -8.54 22.41
C ARG A 113 4.16 -7.21 21.67
N MET A 114 2.94 -6.76 21.39
CA MET A 114 2.65 -5.53 20.67
C MET A 114 1.54 -4.75 21.39
N PRO A 115 1.84 -4.21 22.59
CA PRO A 115 0.85 -3.46 23.36
C PRO A 115 0.43 -2.20 22.60
N LEU A 116 -0.83 -1.82 22.81
CA LEU A 116 -1.43 -0.61 22.27
C LEU A 116 -1.55 0.43 23.38
N GLU A 117 -1.93 1.66 23.01
CA GLU A 117 -2.31 2.63 24.02
C GLU A 117 -3.66 2.24 24.63
N PRO A 118 -3.93 2.56 25.92
CA PRO A 118 -5.13 2.08 26.62
C PRO A 118 -6.44 2.30 25.86
N GLN A 119 -6.64 3.50 25.30
CA GLN A 119 -7.86 3.83 24.56
C GLN A 119 -8.02 3.01 23.27
N GLU A 120 -6.92 2.66 22.61
CA GLU A 120 -6.93 1.84 21.39
C GLU A 120 -7.22 0.38 21.73
N GLU A 121 -6.58 -0.13 22.79
CA GLU A 121 -6.84 -1.48 23.31
C GLU A 121 -8.30 -1.62 23.76
N ASP A 122 -8.81 -0.67 24.55
CA ASP A 122 -10.19 -0.67 25.02
C ASP A 122 -11.18 -0.71 23.84
N LEU A 123 -10.92 0.07 22.79
CA LEU A 123 -11.73 0.08 21.58
C LEU A 123 -11.66 -1.25 20.83
N LEU A 124 -10.47 -1.80 20.61
CA LEU A 124 -10.32 -3.07 19.88
C LEU A 124 -10.86 -4.27 20.67
N ARG A 125 -10.80 -4.25 22.01
CA ARG A 125 -11.46 -5.24 22.87
C ARG A 125 -12.98 -5.11 22.79
N TRP A 126 -13.50 -3.88 22.84
CA TRP A 126 -14.93 -3.63 22.64
C TRP A 126 -15.41 -4.17 21.28
N MET A 127 -14.65 -3.92 20.19
CA MET A 127 -14.95 -4.47 18.87
C MET A 127 -14.93 -6.00 18.84
N ALA A 128 -14.02 -6.64 19.57
CA ALA A 128 -13.86 -8.09 19.58
C ALA A 128 -14.87 -8.83 20.46
N HIS A 129 -15.51 -8.14 21.41
CA HIS A 129 -16.38 -8.76 22.41
C HIS A 129 -17.79 -8.18 22.37
N GLU A 130 -17.96 -6.91 22.73
CA GLU A 130 -19.28 -6.28 22.88
C GLU A 130 -19.94 -5.97 21.54
N ALA A 131 -19.16 -5.58 20.54
CA ALA A 131 -19.65 -5.23 19.21
C ALA A 131 -19.38 -6.30 18.16
N ALA A 132 -19.06 -7.54 18.58
CA ALA A 132 -18.65 -8.62 17.68
C ALA A 132 -19.66 -8.92 16.57
N ASP A 133 -20.97 -8.80 16.86
CA ASP A 133 -22.05 -9.02 15.88
C ASP A 133 -22.31 -7.80 14.98
N ALA A 134 -21.88 -6.61 15.41
CA ALA A 134 -22.09 -5.35 14.70
C ALA A 134 -20.92 -4.96 13.79
N VAL A 135 -19.71 -5.41 14.13
CA VAL A 135 -18.52 -5.23 13.28
C VAL A 135 -18.34 -6.43 12.34
N ARG A 136 -17.87 -6.17 11.12
CA ARG A 136 -17.60 -7.25 10.17
C ARG A 136 -16.45 -8.14 10.68
N PRO A 137 -16.47 -9.46 10.40
CA PRO A 137 -15.31 -10.31 10.56
C PRO A 137 -14.09 -9.74 9.83
N TYR A 138 -12.89 -9.83 10.42
CA TYR A 138 -11.72 -9.13 9.89
C TYR A 138 -11.37 -9.58 8.45
N ASN A 139 -11.49 -10.87 8.14
CA ASN A 139 -11.29 -11.42 6.80
C ASN A 139 -12.24 -10.85 5.71
N GLN A 140 -13.27 -10.08 6.07
CA GLN A 140 -14.21 -9.43 5.15
C GLN A 140 -14.05 -7.90 5.10
N CYS A 141 -13.14 -7.33 5.90
CA CYS A 141 -12.99 -5.87 6.00
C CYS A 141 -11.55 -5.42 6.25
N LEU A 142 -10.59 -6.00 5.52
CA LEU A 142 -9.16 -5.68 5.68
C LEU A 142 -8.83 -4.22 5.36
N GLY A 143 -9.73 -3.49 4.69
CA GLY A 143 -9.51 -2.11 4.26
C GLY A 143 -8.58 -2.05 3.05
N SER A 144 -7.81 -0.98 2.94
CA SER A 144 -6.79 -0.83 1.89
C SER A 144 -5.39 -0.74 2.49
N TRP A 145 -4.46 -1.44 1.84
CA TRP A 145 -3.05 -1.46 2.24
C TRP A 145 -2.21 -0.89 1.13
N ARG A 146 -1.22 -0.10 1.52
CA ARG A 146 -0.09 0.29 0.69
C ARG A 146 1.23 -0.12 1.35
N PRO A 147 1.69 -1.36 1.15
CA PRO A 147 3.01 -1.75 1.58
C PRO A 147 4.09 -1.05 0.75
N ASP A 148 5.10 -0.54 1.44
CA ASP A 148 6.29 0.03 0.83
C ASP A 148 7.43 -0.98 0.91
N PHE A 149 8.13 -1.16 -0.20
CA PHE A 149 9.23 -2.12 -0.33
C PHE A 149 10.52 -1.44 -0.82
N LEU A 150 11.63 -1.99 -0.35
CA LEU A 150 12.98 -1.65 -0.79
C LEU A 150 13.48 -2.72 -1.76
N ILE A 151 14.51 -2.38 -2.52
CA ILE A 151 15.20 -3.34 -3.38
C ILE A 151 16.47 -3.77 -2.66
N ASP A 152 16.60 -5.03 -2.32
CA ASP A 152 17.82 -5.57 -1.71
C ASP A 152 18.62 -6.36 -2.76
N GLU A 153 19.94 -6.35 -2.63
CA GLU A 153 20.79 -7.24 -3.43
C GLU A 153 20.52 -8.69 -3.02
N ALA A 154 20.21 -9.55 -3.99
CA ALA A 154 19.95 -10.96 -3.72
C ALA A 154 21.18 -11.62 -3.07
N THR A 155 20.91 -12.55 -2.13
CA THR A 155 21.96 -13.28 -1.43
C THR A 155 22.87 -14.03 -2.41
N PRO A 156 24.21 -14.02 -2.24
CA PRO A 156 25.12 -14.78 -3.09
C PRO A 156 24.75 -16.27 -3.09
N GLY A 157 24.51 -16.86 -4.27
CA GLY A 157 24.15 -18.27 -4.42
C GLY A 157 22.80 -18.54 -5.09
N ALA A 158 22.14 -17.52 -5.65
CA ALA A 158 20.87 -17.68 -6.35
C ALA A 158 20.99 -18.56 -7.63
N GLU A 159 19.93 -19.32 -7.92
CA GLU A 159 19.85 -20.25 -9.05
C GLU A 159 20.06 -19.54 -10.41
N PRO A 160 20.64 -20.21 -11.42
CA PRO A 160 20.73 -19.66 -12.77
C PRO A 160 19.33 -19.25 -13.30
N GLY A 161 19.15 -17.96 -13.60
CA GLY A 161 17.86 -17.41 -14.07
C GLY A 161 17.03 -16.68 -12.99
N SER A 162 17.51 -16.60 -11.74
CA SER A 162 16.91 -15.75 -10.72
C SER A 162 17.21 -14.27 -10.97
N VAL A 163 16.33 -13.39 -10.49
CA VAL A 163 16.60 -11.95 -10.47
C VAL A 163 17.65 -11.64 -9.41
N GLU A 164 18.63 -10.78 -9.73
CA GLU A 164 19.68 -10.31 -8.79
C GLU A 164 19.14 -9.35 -7.71
N GLU A 165 17.86 -9.00 -7.80
CA GLU A 165 17.18 -8.01 -6.97
C GLU A 165 15.98 -8.63 -6.27
N GLN A 166 15.82 -8.32 -4.99
CA GLN A 166 14.73 -8.83 -4.19
C GLN A 166 13.93 -7.68 -3.60
N PHE A 167 12.61 -7.75 -3.70
CA PHE A 167 11.73 -6.77 -3.07
C PHE A 167 11.47 -7.17 -1.64
N VAL A 168 11.74 -6.24 -0.73
CA VAL A 168 11.64 -6.46 0.72
C VAL A 168 10.71 -5.42 1.31
N ILE A 169 9.56 -5.84 1.84
CA ILE A 169 8.59 -4.98 2.51
C ILE A 169 9.23 -4.43 3.78
N CYS A 170 9.18 -3.11 3.94
CA CYS A 170 9.79 -2.41 5.06
C CYS A 170 8.77 -1.71 5.97
N GLU A 171 7.54 -1.50 5.48
CA GLU A 171 6.38 -1.04 6.25
C GLU A 171 5.07 -1.30 5.49
N ILE A 172 3.94 -1.30 6.21
CA ILE A 172 2.60 -1.33 5.64
C ILE A 172 1.89 0.00 5.97
N ASN A 173 1.58 0.79 4.96
CA ASN A 173 0.77 2.00 5.14
C ASN A 173 -0.71 1.63 5.01
N ALA A 174 -1.45 1.65 6.12
CA ALA A 174 -2.87 1.30 6.13
C ALA A 174 -3.77 2.27 6.91
N ARG A 175 -3.20 3.36 7.45
CA ARG A 175 -3.98 4.42 8.13
C ARG A 175 -4.61 5.42 7.15
N PHE A 176 -3.87 5.81 6.11
CA PHE A 176 -4.34 6.76 5.10
C PHE A 176 -4.76 5.99 3.85
N SER A 177 -6.01 5.51 3.87
CA SER A 177 -6.55 4.45 3.02
C SER A 177 -6.41 4.67 1.51
N PHE A 178 -6.35 5.92 1.07
CA PHE A 178 -6.34 6.26 -0.37
C PHE A 178 -4.94 6.52 -0.91
N ASN A 179 -3.96 6.76 -0.02
CA ASN A 179 -2.72 7.44 -0.39
C ASN A 179 -1.92 6.64 -1.45
N GLY A 180 -1.70 7.23 -2.62
CA GLY A 180 -1.02 6.66 -3.78
C GLY A 180 -1.89 5.88 -4.77
N PHE A 181 -3.14 5.51 -4.45
CA PHE A 181 -3.99 4.69 -5.33
C PHE A 181 -4.40 5.41 -6.62
N CYS A 182 -5.05 6.57 -6.50
CA CYS A 182 -5.54 7.36 -7.63
C CYS A 182 -4.38 7.93 -8.45
N VAL A 183 -3.28 8.33 -7.81
CA VAL A 183 -2.07 8.77 -8.52
C VAL A 183 -1.50 7.64 -9.38
N SER A 184 -1.38 6.42 -8.82
CA SER A 184 -0.90 5.26 -9.59
C SER A 184 -1.84 4.90 -10.73
N ALA A 185 -3.16 4.93 -10.51
CA ALA A 185 -4.15 4.67 -11.57
C ALA A 185 -4.07 5.70 -12.70
N ALA A 186 -3.98 7.00 -12.39
CA ALA A 186 -3.90 8.05 -13.41
C ALA A 186 -2.61 7.97 -14.22
N GLY A 187 -1.47 7.72 -13.58
CA GLY A 187 -0.21 7.55 -14.29
C GLY A 187 -0.19 6.34 -15.21
N GLN A 188 -0.74 5.21 -14.75
CA GLN A 188 -0.83 4.01 -15.56
C GLN A 188 -1.81 4.17 -16.72
N GLN A 189 -2.92 4.88 -16.52
CA GLN A 189 -3.81 5.28 -17.62
C GLN A 189 -3.10 6.19 -18.63
N GLY A 190 -2.27 7.13 -18.15
CA GLY A 190 -1.46 7.98 -19.02
C GLY A 190 -0.49 7.17 -19.90
N LEU A 191 0.19 6.18 -19.33
CA LEU A 191 1.06 5.27 -20.11
C LEU A 191 0.28 4.45 -21.14
N SER A 192 -0.94 4.02 -20.80
CA SER A 192 -1.84 3.36 -21.76
C SER A 192 -2.26 4.29 -22.90
N ASP A 193 -2.65 5.52 -22.59
CA ASP A 193 -3.03 6.51 -23.59
C ASP A 193 -1.85 6.91 -24.51
N MET A 194 -0.61 6.78 -24.03
CA MET A 194 0.62 6.97 -24.81
C MET A 194 0.98 5.75 -25.68
N GLY A 195 0.18 4.68 -25.65
CA GLY A 195 0.30 3.53 -26.54
C GLY A 195 1.26 2.45 -26.05
N ASN A 196 1.20 2.08 -24.77
CA ASN A 196 2.08 1.05 -24.22
C ASN A 196 1.83 -0.35 -24.82
N GLU A 197 0.57 -0.71 -25.10
CA GLU A 197 0.21 -2.00 -25.69
C GLU A 197 0.79 -2.14 -27.11
N GLU A 198 0.72 -1.09 -27.92
CA GLU A 198 1.30 -1.04 -29.27
C GLU A 198 2.82 -1.20 -29.26
N LYS A 199 3.46 -0.80 -28.15
CA LYS A 199 4.88 -0.98 -27.88
C LYS A 199 5.20 -2.36 -27.31
N GLY A 200 4.21 -3.23 -27.10
CA GLY A 200 4.36 -4.52 -26.45
C GLY A 200 4.78 -4.41 -24.97
N LEU A 201 4.42 -3.30 -24.32
CA LEU A 201 4.60 -3.05 -22.91
C LEU A 201 3.25 -3.22 -22.19
N LEU A 202 3.30 -3.83 -21.02
CA LEU A 202 2.13 -4.15 -20.19
C LEU A 202 2.05 -3.22 -19.00
N ASN A 203 0.82 -2.92 -18.60
CA ASN A 203 0.54 -2.30 -17.31
C ASN A 203 0.96 -3.22 -16.15
N VAL A 204 1.46 -2.62 -15.07
CA VAL A 204 1.75 -3.32 -13.81
C VAL A 204 0.62 -3.15 -12.78
N LEU A 205 -0.48 -2.52 -13.19
CA LEU A 205 -1.62 -2.14 -12.39
C LEU A 205 -2.75 -1.81 -13.37
N GLU A 206 -3.98 -2.27 -13.12
CA GLU A 206 -5.11 -1.94 -13.99
C GLU A 206 -5.85 -0.72 -13.42
N PRO A 207 -5.83 0.46 -14.08
CA PRO A 207 -6.35 1.71 -13.51
C PRO A 207 -7.77 1.59 -12.95
N ASP A 208 -8.67 0.98 -13.71
CA ASP A 208 -10.07 0.83 -13.31
C ASP A 208 -10.26 -0.20 -12.17
N GLN A 209 -9.39 -1.21 -12.06
CA GLN A 209 -9.44 -2.16 -10.94
C GLN A 209 -9.01 -1.53 -9.63
N VAL A 210 -8.10 -0.55 -9.67
CA VAL A 210 -7.69 0.21 -8.47
C VAL A 210 -8.87 1.00 -7.91
N VAL A 211 -9.55 1.76 -8.77
CA VAL A 211 -10.71 2.56 -8.37
C VAL A 211 -11.85 1.65 -7.93
N LYS A 212 -12.14 0.55 -8.66
CA LYS A 212 -13.14 -0.46 -8.24
C LYS A 212 -12.78 -1.10 -6.90
N GLY A 213 -11.50 -1.36 -6.66
CA GLY A 213 -10.99 -1.87 -5.40
C GLY A 213 -11.35 -0.95 -4.23
N LEU A 214 -11.06 0.35 -4.36
CA LEU A 214 -11.43 1.35 -3.34
C LEU A 214 -12.96 1.48 -3.17
N LEU A 215 -13.72 1.50 -4.27
CA LEU A 215 -15.19 1.58 -4.22
C LEU A 215 -15.82 0.32 -3.59
N SER A 216 -15.13 -0.82 -3.62
CA SER A 216 -15.60 -2.06 -2.96
C SER A 216 -15.47 -2.04 -1.43
N LEU A 217 -14.79 -1.04 -0.85
CA LEU A 217 -14.64 -0.93 0.60
C LEU A 217 -15.96 -0.58 1.30
N PHE A 218 -16.86 0.12 0.61
CA PHE A 218 -18.08 0.72 1.16
C PHE A 218 -19.26 0.56 0.20
N ASP A 219 -20.46 1.02 0.60
CA ASP A 219 -21.66 0.95 -0.22
C ASP A 219 -21.79 2.22 -1.10
N PRO A 220 -21.58 2.13 -2.43
CA PRO A 220 -21.61 3.31 -3.30
C PRO A 220 -23.02 3.89 -3.48
N THR A 221 -24.07 3.22 -2.99
CA THR A 221 -25.44 3.73 -3.03
C THR A 221 -25.79 4.63 -1.84
N ARG A 222 -24.93 4.66 -0.82
CA ARG A 222 -25.12 5.48 0.38
C ARG A 222 -24.23 6.73 0.34
N PRO A 223 -24.63 7.82 1.02
CA PRO A 223 -23.78 8.99 1.20
C PRO A 223 -22.44 8.62 1.85
N LEU A 224 -21.33 9.16 1.34
CA LEU A 224 -19.99 8.93 1.88
C LEU A 224 -19.48 10.19 2.59
N HIS A 225 -19.02 10.03 3.83
CA HIS A 225 -18.29 11.06 4.58
C HIS A 225 -16.80 10.73 4.61
N LEU A 226 -15.96 11.75 4.42
CA LEU A 226 -14.51 11.67 4.55
C LEU A 226 -14.10 12.51 5.76
N LEU A 227 -13.79 11.83 6.86
CA LEU A 227 -13.33 12.47 8.10
C LEU A 227 -11.82 12.73 7.98
N LYS A 228 -11.51 14.00 7.78
CA LYS A 228 -10.18 14.48 7.45
C LYS A 228 -9.69 15.45 8.52
N GLY A 229 -8.45 15.25 8.94
CA GLY A 229 -7.75 16.08 9.90
C GLY A 229 -6.63 16.90 9.25
N GLU A 230 -5.53 17.02 9.98
CA GLU A 230 -4.38 17.84 9.62
C GLU A 230 -3.55 17.32 8.44
N GLU A 231 -3.52 16.00 8.19
CA GLU A 231 -2.76 15.44 7.07
C GLU A 231 -3.25 16.10 5.79
N TYR A 232 -2.34 16.55 4.93
CA TYR A 232 -2.74 17.33 3.75
C TYR A 232 -3.58 16.49 2.79
N GLY A 233 -3.15 15.23 2.59
CA GLY A 233 -3.79 14.27 1.69
C GLY A 233 -3.54 14.62 0.23
N ILE A 234 -3.13 13.64 -0.57
CA ILE A 234 -3.08 13.80 -2.03
C ILE A 234 -4.27 13.06 -2.62
N ASP A 235 -4.25 11.73 -2.52
CA ASP A 235 -5.26 10.88 -3.13
C ASP A 235 -6.64 10.98 -2.52
N ILE A 236 -6.82 11.48 -1.29
CA ILE A 236 -8.18 11.67 -0.75
C ILE A 236 -9.00 12.64 -1.62
N HIS A 237 -8.35 13.64 -2.21
CA HIS A 237 -8.98 14.62 -3.10
C HIS A 237 -9.23 14.03 -4.50
N LEU A 238 -8.26 13.28 -5.03
CA LEU A 238 -8.42 12.58 -6.32
C LEU A 238 -9.50 11.49 -6.23
N PHE A 239 -9.54 10.77 -5.11
CA PHE A 239 -10.55 9.77 -4.81
C PHE A 239 -11.94 10.39 -4.71
N ALA A 240 -12.07 11.60 -4.15
CA ALA A 240 -13.35 12.30 -4.14
C ALA A 240 -13.89 12.56 -5.56
N VAL A 241 -13.01 12.93 -6.50
CA VAL A 241 -13.35 13.07 -7.93
C VAL A 241 -13.80 11.72 -8.50
N GLU A 242 -13.11 10.62 -8.18
CA GLU A 242 -13.50 9.29 -8.66
C GLU A 242 -14.87 8.84 -8.12
N VAL A 243 -15.15 9.09 -6.84
CA VAL A 243 -16.45 8.78 -6.23
C VAL A 243 -17.55 9.57 -6.92
N GLU A 244 -17.39 10.88 -7.11
CA GLU A 244 -18.37 11.71 -7.80
C GLU A 244 -18.60 11.21 -9.24
N ARG A 245 -17.52 10.94 -9.98
CA ARG A 245 -17.58 10.46 -11.36
C ARG A 245 -18.29 9.11 -11.49
N ARG A 246 -18.12 8.22 -10.52
CA ARG A 246 -18.64 6.84 -10.57
C ARG A 246 -20.03 6.67 -9.96
N THR A 247 -20.38 7.52 -8.98
CA THR A 247 -21.65 7.42 -8.24
C THR A 247 -22.61 8.56 -8.53
N GLY A 248 -22.14 9.63 -9.18
CA GLY A 248 -22.89 10.87 -9.39
C GLY A 248 -23.05 11.72 -8.12
N THR A 249 -22.48 11.30 -6.99
CA THR A 249 -22.56 12.01 -5.71
C THR A 249 -21.17 12.25 -5.14
N PRO A 250 -20.75 13.51 -4.93
CA PRO A 250 -19.47 13.79 -4.30
C PRO A 250 -19.49 13.36 -2.82
N PRO A 251 -18.37 12.84 -2.28
CA PRO A 251 -18.26 12.62 -0.86
C PRO A 251 -18.21 13.94 -0.09
N LYS A 252 -18.56 13.89 1.19
CA LYS A 252 -18.59 15.07 2.05
C LYS A 252 -17.40 15.08 2.99
N PHE A 253 -16.56 16.10 2.86
CA PHE A 253 -15.44 16.32 3.77
C PHE A 253 -15.93 16.90 5.10
N ILE A 254 -15.58 16.23 6.18
CA ILE A 254 -15.89 16.63 7.56
C ILE A 254 -14.61 16.58 8.40
N THR A 255 -14.59 17.36 9.47
CA THR A 255 -13.51 17.42 10.45
C THR A 255 -13.97 16.82 11.78
N PRO A 256 -13.06 16.50 12.71
CA PRO A 256 -13.44 16.08 14.06
C PRO A 256 -14.44 17.03 14.74
N ASP A 257 -14.31 18.35 14.55
CA ASP A 257 -15.19 19.36 15.13
C ASP A 257 -16.62 19.35 14.54
N ASP A 258 -16.79 18.76 13.36
CA ASP A 258 -18.10 18.61 12.70
C ASP A 258 -18.92 17.46 13.30
N LEU A 259 -18.31 16.56 14.08
CA LEU A 259 -18.96 15.35 14.59
C LEU A 259 -19.92 15.61 15.76
N ARG A 260 -21.05 14.90 15.77
CA ARG A 260 -22.03 14.90 16.86
C ARG A 260 -22.47 13.48 17.18
N LEU A 261 -22.61 13.18 18.48
CA LEU A 261 -23.26 11.97 18.96
C LEU A 261 -24.62 12.33 19.52
N LEU A 262 -25.67 11.74 18.95
CA LEU A 262 -27.04 11.92 19.42
C LEU A 262 -27.53 10.63 20.05
N PRO A 263 -28.09 10.67 21.28
CA PRO A 263 -28.77 9.52 21.86
C PRO A 263 -29.87 8.99 20.92
N CYS A 264 -29.93 7.68 20.74
CA CYS A 264 -30.91 7.02 19.89
C CYS A 264 -31.26 5.66 20.48
N GLU A 265 -32.45 5.56 21.07
CA GLU A 265 -32.94 4.31 21.69
C GLU A 265 -33.04 3.16 20.69
N ASP A 266 -33.35 3.46 19.42
CA ASP A 266 -33.44 2.47 18.34
C ASP A 266 -32.07 2.00 17.81
N SER A 267 -30.96 2.59 18.28
CA SER A 267 -29.62 2.17 17.86
C SER A 267 -29.08 1.11 18.81
N GLU A 268 -28.49 0.06 18.24
CA GLU A 268 -27.87 -1.05 18.98
C GLU A 268 -26.92 -0.61 20.11
N PHE A 269 -26.20 0.51 19.91
CA PHE A 269 -25.28 1.07 20.91
C PHE A 269 -25.72 2.44 21.43
N GLY A 270 -27.01 2.76 21.34
CA GLY A 270 -27.62 3.94 21.96
C GLY A 270 -27.28 5.28 21.32
N TYR A 271 -26.54 5.32 20.20
CA TYR A 271 -26.12 6.57 19.55
C TYR A 271 -26.22 6.52 18.02
N LYS A 272 -26.61 7.67 17.45
CA LYS A 272 -26.41 8.01 16.05
C LYS A 272 -25.17 8.88 15.91
N LEU A 273 -24.34 8.55 14.92
CA LEU A 273 -23.23 9.40 14.49
C LEU A 273 -23.74 10.40 13.46
N CYS A 274 -23.54 11.68 13.70
CA CYS A 274 -23.95 12.76 12.80
C CYS A 274 -22.81 13.72 12.51
N ALA A 275 -22.93 14.47 11.42
CA ALA A 275 -22.08 15.60 11.08
C ALA A 275 -22.90 16.88 10.94
N LEU A 276 -22.26 18.02 11.22
CA LEU A 276 -22.76 19.33 10.81
C LEU A 276 -22.92 19.39 9.30
N ALA A 277 -24.13 19.69 8.84
CA ALA A 277 -24.42 19.86 7.42
C ALA A 277 -23.98 21.25 6.94
N LYS A 278 -22.93 21.31 6.12
CA LYS A 278 -22.46 22.56 5.50
C LYS A 278 -23.38 22.98 4.34
N ASP A 279 -23.69 24.26 4.25
CA ASP A 279 -24.73 24.85 3.37
C ASP A 279 -24.50 24.60 1.86
N GLU A 280 -23.26 24.31 1.45
CA GLU A 280 -22.87 24.03 0.06
C GLU A 280 -23.58 22.82 -0.56
N THR A 281 -24.09 21.93 0.28
CA THR A 281 -24.80 20.71 -0.09
C THR A 281 -26.27 20.95 -0.50
N ARG A 282 -26.76 22.21 -0.55
CA ARG A 282 -28.12 22.56 -1.07
C ARG A 282 -28.28 22.38 -2.57
N LYS A 283 -27.18 22.27 -3.33
CA LYS A 283 -27.18 22.10 -4.80
C LYS A 283 -27.35 20.65 -5.28
N LEU A 284 -27.40 19.67 -4.37
CA LEU A 284 -27.52 18.24 -4.72
C LEU A 284 -28.99 17.84 -5.01
N PRO A 285 -29.23 16.86 -5.92
CA PRO A 285 -30.57 16.37 -6.23
C PRO A 285 -31.30 15.84 -4.99
N ALA A 286 -32.63 15.94 -4.98
CA ALA A 286 -33.46 15.57 -3.83
C ALA A 286 -33.29 14.11 -3.36
N SER A 287 -32.94 13.20 -4.27
CA SER A 287 -32.68 11.77 -4.01
C SER A 287 -31.36 11.50 -3.25
N HIS A 288 -30.44 12.47 -3.20
CA HIS A 288 -29.13 12.34 -2.55
C HIS A 288 -29.00 13.19 -1.28
N ARG A 289 -30.09 13.84 -0.85
CA ARG A 289 -30.13 14.46 0.47
C ARG A 289 -30.27 13.34 1.50
N SER A 290 -29.17 13.00 2.17
CA SER A 290 -29.24 12.42 3.53
C SER A 290 -30.29 13.21 4.29
N ALA A 291 -31.25 12.54 4.95
CA ALA A 291 -32.31 13.23 5.67
C ALA A 291 -31.68 14.20 6.68
N ARG A 292 -31.65 15.50 6.34
CA ARG A 292 -31.15 16.54 7.24
C ARG A 292 -32.23 16.84 8.25
N PHE A 293 -31.82 17.05 9.49
CA PHE A 293 -32.71 17.39 10.57
C PHE A 293 -32.07 18.45 11.45
N ILE A 294 -32.90 19.14 12.22
CA ILE A 294 -32.45 20.19 13.13
C ILE A 294 -32.37 19.60 14.53
N HIS A 295 -31.24 19.79 15.21
CA HIS A 295 -31.06 19.41 16.60
C HIS A 295 -30.24 20.50 17.29
N ASN A 296 -30.74 21.02 18.42
CA ASN A 296 -30.09 22.12 19.17
C ASN A 296 -29.67 23.33 18.30
N ALA A 297 -30.56 23.73 17.38
CA ALA A 297 -30.31 24.78 16.38
C ALA A 297 -29.19 24.52 15.36
N GLU A 298 -28.59 23.33 15.36
CA GLU A 298 -27.67 22.85 14.32
C GLU A 298 -28.42 22.06 13.25
N VAL A 299 -28.02 22.20 11.99
CA VAL A 299 -28.49 21.32 10.91
C VAL A 299 -27.55 20.14 10.82
N LEU A 300 -28.06 18.94 11.11
CA LEU A 300 -27.28 17.72 11.15
C LEU A 300 -27.69 16.77 10.04
N GLU A 301 -26.77 15.88 9.69
CA GLU A 301 -27.01 14.72 8.86
C GLU A 301 -26.35 13.48 9.45
N GLU A 302 -27.01 12.33 9.28
CA GLU A 302 -26.47 11.07 9.77
C GLU A 302 -25.30 10.58 8.90
N ILE A 303 -24.26 10.07 9.57
CA ILE A 303 -23.13 9.39 8.96
C ILE A 303 -23.43 7.90 8.93
N HIS A 304 -23.49 7.32 7.73
CA HIS A 304 -23.72 5.88 7.54
C HIS A 304 -22.44 5.11 7.22
N GLN A 305 -21.46 5.79 6.63
CA GLN A 305 -20.16 5.21 6.29
C GLN A 305 -19.10 6.33 6.24
N VAL A 306 -17.89 6.02 6.69
CA VAL A 306 -16.83 7.03 6.83
C VAL A 306 -15.46 6.52 6.41
N GLY A 307 -14.77 7.31 5.60
CA GLY A 307 -13.33 7.15 5.34
C GLY A 307 -12.53 8.04 6.28
N LEU A 308 -11.40 7.55 6.81
CA LEU A 308 -10.57 8.29 7.76
C LEU A 308 -9.26 8.74 7.14
N GLU A 309 -8.88 9.99 7.40
CA GLU A 309 -7.53 10.51 7.19
C GLU A 309 -7.15 11.38 8.40
N LEU A 310 -6.88 10.69 9.51
CA LEU A 310 -6.52 11.27 10.81
C LEU A 310 -5.19 10.71 11.29
N HIS A 311 -4.36 11.56 11.88
CA HIS A 311 -3.19 11.14 12.64
C HIS A 311 -3.61 10.40 13.93
N GLN A 312 -2.70 9.57 14.45
CA GLN A 312 -2.94 8.83 15.69
C GLN A 312 -3.37 9.73 16.85
N ARG A 313 -2.75 10.92 16.97
CA ARG A 313 -3.09 11.89 18.01
C ARG A 313 -4.48 12.51 17.86
N GLU A 314 -4.99 12.60 16.63
CA GLU A 314 -6.34 13.11 16.37
C GLU A 314 -7.38 12.04 16.73
N LEU A 315 -7.12 10.76 16.43
CA LEU A 315 -7.94 9.65 16.90
C LEU A 315 -8.01 9.61 18.43
N ARG A 316 -6.87 9.78 19.10
CA ARG A 316 -6.80 9.82 20.58
C ARG A 316 -7.53 11.01 21.21
N ALA A 317 -7.68 12.11 20.47
CA ALA A 317 -8.39 13.29 20.97
C ALA A 317 -9.92 13.10 20.96
N LEU A 318 -10.44 12.10 20.25
CA LEU A 318 -11.86 11.76 20.24
C LEU A 318 -12.27 11.02 21.52
N SER A 319 -13.52 11.19 21.93
CA SER A 319 -14.06 10.42 23.07
C SER A 319 -14.15 8.92 22.73
N PRO A 320 -14.10 8.02 23.74
CA PRO A 320 -14.29 6.59 23.53
C PRO A 320 -15.59 6.27 22.77
N GLU A 321 -16.70 6.89 23.12
CA GLU A 321 -17.99 6.69 22.46
C GLU A 321 -17.95 7.12 20.99
N MET A 322 -17.25 8.22 20.67
CA MET A 322 -17.11 8.67 19.28
C MET A 322 -16.31 7.66 18.46
N LEU A 323 -15.21 7.16 19.01
CA LEU A 323 -14.40 6.13 18.34
C LEU A 323 -15.17 4.84 18.11
N ARG A 324 -15.99 4.39 19.07
CA ARG A 324 -16.87 3.22 18.90
C ARG A 324 -17.86 3.45 17.75
N GLN A 325 -18.50 4.62 17.68
CA GLN A 325 -19.44 4.93 16.62
C GLN A 325 -18.77 5.08 15.24
N LEU A 326 -17.52 5.56 15.19
CA LEU A 326 -16.69 5.54 13.99
C LEU A 326 -16.32 4.11 13.58
N ALA A 327 -15.94 3.24 14.52
CA ALA A 327 -15.56 1.85 14.27
C ALA A 327 -16.67 1.07 13.55
N LEU A 328 -17.93 1.30 13.91
CA LEU A 328 -19.09 0.65 13.30
C LEU A 328 -19.34 1.07 11.84
N ARG A 329 -18.82 2.23 11.41
CA ARG A 329 -19.13 2.84 10.11
C ARG A 329 -17.90 3.00 9.23
N CYS A 330 -16.70 2.84 9.79
CA CYS A 330 -15.48 3.02 9.04
C CYS A 330 -15.23 1.82 8.15
N PHE A 331 -15.09 2.08 6.84
CA PHE A 331 -14.76 1.00 5.92
C PHE A 331 -13.28 0.62 5.92
N ASN A 332 -12.40 1.49 6.44
CA ASN A 332 -11.02 1.15 6.73
C ASN A 332 -10.92 0.71 8.19
N ASP A 333 -11.01 -0.59 8.41
CA ASP A 333 -11.18 -1.19 9.72
C ASP A 333 -10.14 -0.72 10.75
N LEU A 334 -10.58 -0.42 11.98
CA LEU A 334 -9.68 0.10 13.00
C LEU A 334 -8.64 -0.92 13.48
N ARG A 335 -8.87 -2.22 13.31
CA ARG A 335 -7.83 -3.25 13.50
C ARG A 335 -6.73 -3.09 12.46
N THR A 336 -7.06 -2.76 11.22
CA THR A 336 -6.06 -2.42 10.19
C THR A 336 -5.31 -1.14 10.55
N VAL A 337 -6.02 -0.10 11.02
CA VAL A 337 -5.41 1.19 11.39
C VAL A 337 -4.45 1.06 12.58
N PHE A 338 -4.79 0.29 13.62
CA PHE A 338 -4.01 0.22 14.86
C PHE A 338 -3.04 -0.96 14.92
N LEU A 339 -3.34 -2.09 14.25
CA LEU A 339 -2.49 -3.27 14.26
C LEU A 339 -1.64 -3.34 12.99
N VAL A 340 -2.26 -3.37 11.81
CA VAL A 340 -1.55 -3.64 10.54
C VAL A 340 -0.64 -2.50 10.11
N HIS A 341 -1.04 -1.26 10.38
CA HIS A 341 -0.19 -0.09 10.12
C HIS A 341 1.01 0.02 11.06
N ASP A 342 0.96 -0.63 12.23
CA ASP A 342 2.05 -0.59 13.20
C ASP A 342 3.22 -1.44 12.70
N LYS A 343 4.43 -0.85 12.66
CA LYS A 343 5.60 -1.53 12.09
C LYS A 343 5.99 -2.80 12.84
N ARG A 344 5.58 -2.93 14.11
CA ARG A 344 5.76 -4.16 14.89
C ARG A 344 5.04 -5.36 14.27
N MET A 345 3.96 -5.15 13.51
CA MET A 345 3.22 -6.22 12.83
C MET A 345 4.12 -7.06 11.92
N LEU A 346 5.06 -6.44 11.19
CA LEU A 346 6.01 -7.18 10.35
C LEU A 346 6.90 -8.12 11.18
N GLY A 347 7.34 -7.67 12.37
CA GLY A 347 8.09 -8.52 13.30
C GLY A 347 7.23 -9.65 13.90
N ILE A 348 5.96 -9.37 14.21
CA ILE A 348 5.01 -10.40 14.66
C ILE A 348 4.81 -11.46 13.58
N VAL A 349 4.61 -11.07 12.31
CA VAL A 349 4.48 -12.01 11.18
C VAL A 349 5.71 -12.93 11.10
N LEU A 350 6.92 -12.37 11.19
CA LEU A 350 8.17 -13.13 11.15
C LEU A 350 8.30 -14.13 12.32
N GLN A 351 7.91 -13.71 13.53
CA GLN A 351 7.92 -14.57 14.72
C GLN A 351 6.87 -15.70 14.65
N GLU A 352 5.76 -15.48 13.94
CA GLU A 352 4.65 -16.44 13.85
C GLU A 352 4.78 -17.46 12.71
N LEU A 353 5.79 -17.35 11.83
CA LEU A 353 5.86 -18.17 10.60
C LEU A 353 5.73 -19.68 10.87
N ASP A 354 6.47 -20.21 11.84
CA ASP A 354 6.46 -21.65 12.15
C ASP A 354 5.09 -22.11 12.70
N ALA A 355 4.43 -21.27 13.52
CA ALA A 355 3.09 -21.56 14.03
C ALA A 355 2.03 -21.45 12.92
N LEU A 356 2.16 -20.48 12.03
CA LEU A 356 1.26 -20.30 10.88
C LEU A 356 1.31 -21.48 9.91
N VAL A 357 2.48 -22.12 9.76
CA VAL A 357 2.63 -23.36 8.97
C VAL A 357 2.17 -24.58 9.77
N GLY A 358 2.78 -24.84 10.93
CA GLY A 358 2.62 -26.11 11.63
C GLY A 358 1.35 -26.21 12.48
N GLN A 359 1.00 -25.16 13.22
CA GLN A 359 -0.11 -25.19 14.18
C GLN A 359 -1.44 -24.76 13.54
N HIS A 360 -1.41 -23.71 12.72
CA HIS A 360 -2.61 -23.14 12.12
C HIS A 360 -2.87 -23.62 10.69
N GLY A 361 -1.85 -24.11 9.98
CA GLY A 361 -1.98 -24.60 8.61
C GLY A 361 -2.48 -23.55 7.61
N VAL A 362 -2.26 -22.27 7.90
CA VAL A 362 -2.71 -21.15 7.03
C VAL A 362 -1.66 -20.74 6.01
N LEU A 363 -0.40 -21.10 6.23
CA LEU A 363 0.69 -20.93 5.29
C LEU A 363 1.28 -22.29 4.91
N SER A 364 1.72 -22.42 3.65
CA SER A 364 2.67 -23.46 3.26
C SER A 364 4.10 -23.07 3.66
N GLU A 365 5.00 -24.07 3.67
CA GLU A 365 6.45 -23.85 3.87
C GLU A 365 7.03 -22.85 2.85
N ASP A 366 6.57 -22.91 1.60
CA ASP A 366 7.03 -21.98 0.56
C ASP A 366 6.50 -20.56 0.79
N GLN A 367 5.25 -20.40 1.24
CA GLN A 367 4.70 -19.09 1.61
C GLN A 367 5.43 -18.49 2.81
N ALA A 368 5.76 -19.31 3.82
CA ALA A 368 6.54 -18.88 4.97
C ALA A 368 7.95 -18.44 4.57
N ARG A 369 8.60 -19.16 3.64
CA ARG A 369 9.90 -18.75 3.08
C ARG A 369 9.80 -17.44 2.32
N VAL A 370 8.79 -17.29 1.46
CA VAL A 370 8.53 -16.03 0.74
C VAL A 370 8.37 -14.85 1.71
N LEU A 371 7.67 -15.02 2.83
CA LEU A 371 7.55 -13.98 3.86
C LEU A 371 8.86 -13.70 4.59
N ARG A 372 9.58 -14.75 4.97
CA ARG A 372 10.88 -14.64 5.66
C ARG A 372 11.88 -13.83 4.84
N ASP A 373 11.91 -14.08 3.55
CA ASP A 373 12.83 -13.41 2.63
C ASP A 373 12.28 -12.04 2.21
N GLY A 374 10.97 -11.93 1.99
CA GLY A 374 10.29 -10.73 1.48
C GLY A 374 9.93 -9.67 2.52
N ILE A 375 10.12 -9.91 3.81
CA ILE A 375 9.93 -8.92 4.88
C ILE A 375 11.29 -8.54 5.46
N ALA A 376 11.53 -7.24 5.66
CA ALA A 376 12.76 -6.78 6.29
C ALA A 376 12.81 -7.32 7.73
N GLU A 377 13.90 -8.01 8.08
CA GLU A 377 14.15 -8.52 9.43
C GLU A 377 13.87 -7.41 10.45
N THR A 378 12.94 -7.68 11.36
CA THR A 378 12.37 -6.70 12.27
C THR A 378 12.34 -7.27 13.68
N PHE A 379 13.07 -6.66 14.61
CA PHE A 379 13.01 -6.97 16.03
C PHE A 379 12.08 -5.99 16.72
N ILE A 380 11.14 -6.53 17.50
CA ILE A 380 10.15 -5.74 18.23
C ILE A 380 10.59 -5.51 19.68
N PRO A 381 10.16 -4.42 20.32
CA PRO A 381 10.46 -4.17 21.72
C PRO A 381 10.09 -5.33 22.65
N GLY A 382 10.98 -5.65 23.59
CA GLY A 382 10.80 -6.73 24.56
C GLY A 382 10.93 -8.16 24.02
N SER A 383 11.27 -8.34 22.74
CA SER A 383 11.40 -9.68 22.16
C SER A 383 12.75 -10.35 22.47
N PRO A 384 12.83 -11.69 22.46
CA PRO A 384 14.08 -12.42 22.60
C PRO A 384 15.11 -12.03 21.53
N GLU A 385 14.70 -11.87 20.28
CA GLU A 385 15.58 -11.50 19.16
C GLU A 385 16.18 -10.11 19.36
N LEU A 386 15.42 -9.17 19.93
CA LEU A 386 15.94 -7.87 20.31
C LEU A 386 17.00 -7.99 21.41
N GLU A 387 16.77 -8.80 22.44
CA GLU A 387 17.77 -8.99 23.51
C GLU A 387 19.06 -9.60 22.97
N GLU A 388 18.96 -10.60 22.10
CA GLU A 388 20.10 -11.18 21.39
C GLU A 388 20.84 -10.13 20.56
N PHE A 389 20.10 -9.26 19.85
CA PHE A 389 20.68 -8.16 19.11
C PHE A 389 21.40 -7.15 20.02
N VAL A 390 20.83 -6.83 21.20
CA VAL A 390 21.48 -5.94 22.17
C VAL A 390 22.79 -6.57 22.68
N LEU A 391 22.81 -7.88 22.95
CA LEU A 391 24.03 -8.59 23.33
C LEU A 391 25.07 -8.57 22.20
N ARG A 392 24.63 -8.77 20.95
CA ARG A 392 25.49 -8.69 19.77
C ARG A 392 26.13 -7.32 19.64
N CYS A 393 25.36 -6.23 19.74
CA CYS A 393 25.89 -4.87 19.71
C CYS A 393 26.87 -4.56 20.85
N LYS A 394 26.76 -5.24 22.01
CA LYS A 394 27.76 -5.11 23.10
C LYS A 394 29.08 -5.80 22.75
N SER A 395 29.04 -6.94 22.07
CA SER A 395 30.24 -7.68 21.66
C SER A 395 30.87 -7.16 20.36
N GLN A 396 30.06 -6.58 19.48
CA GLN A 396 30.39 -6.13 18.13
C GLN A 396 29.68 -4.79 17.88
N PRO A 397 30.25 -3.66 18.32
CA PRO A 397 29.63 -2.34 18.19
C PRO A 397 29.22 -1.99 16.74
N GLU A 398 29.99 -2.45 15.76
CA GLU A 398 29.74 -2.28 14.32
C GLU A 398 28.49 -3.00 13.81
N ALA A 399 27.94 -3.95 14.58
CA ALA A 399 26.72 -4.66 14.19
C ALA A 399 25.51 -3.71 14.02
N LYS A 400 25.53 -2.53 14.66
CA LYS A 400 24.48 -1.52 14.50
C LYS A 400 24.39 -0.97 13.08
N ASP A 401 25.51 -0.92 12.35
CA ASP A 401 25.62 -0.22 11.06
C ASP A 401 24.78 -0.89 9.96
N GLY A 402 24.41 -2.16 10.14
CA GLY A 402 23.49 -2.89 9.28
C GLY A 402 22.00 -2.71 9.62
N TYR A 403 21.67 -1.86 10.59
CA TYR A 403 20.32 -1.72 11.15
C TYR A 403 19.91 -0.25 11.29
N LEU A 404 18.61 -0.03 11.48
CA LEU A 404 18.03 1.27 11.75
C LEU A 404 16.91 1.15 12.80
N LEU A 405 16.67 2.23 13.52
CA LEU A 405 15.51 2.38 14.40
C LEU A 405 14.40 3.11 13.64
N LYS A 406 13.21 2.50 13.62
CA LYS A 406 12.02 3.06 12.97
C LYS A 406 10.94 3.30 14.03
N PRO A 407 10.40 4.53 14.18
CA PRO A 407 9.28 4.75 15.06
C PRO A 407 8.08 3.88 14.64
N ILE A 408 7.45 3.23 15.62
CA ILE A 408 6.42 2.20 15.38
C ILE A 408 5.22 2.69 14.56
N ARG A 409 4.87 3.99 14.66
CA ARG A 409 3.64 4.59 14.11
C ARG A 409 3.84 5.87 13.27
N SER A 410 5.10 6.24 13.01
CA SER A 410 5.44 7.41 12.17
C SER A 410 5.35 7.07 10.68
N GLY A 411 5.14 8.07 9.83
CA GLY A 411 5.19 7.94 8.37
C GLY A 411 6.25 8.86 7.76
N LYS A 412 6.41 8.81 6.43
CA LYS A 412 7.29 9.72 5.66
C LYS A 412 8.76 9.74 6.14
N GLY A 413 9.21 8.64 6.76
CA GLY A 413 10.54 8.48 7.33
C GLY A 413 10.88 9.38 8.53
N ALA A 414 9.91 10.10 9.08
CA ALA A 414 10.14 11.00 10.21
C ALA A 414 10.57 10.21 11.47
N GLY A 415 11.72 10.60 12.02
CA GLY A 415 12.28 10.01 13.24
C GLY A 415 13.05 8.70 13.06
N ILE A 416 13.36 8.30 11.82
CA ILE A 416 14.26 7.15 11.58
C ILE A 416 15.68 7.52 12.02
N ILE A 417 16.34 6.59 12.71
CA ILE A 417 17.73 6.72 13.15
C ILE A 417 18.51 5.57 12.49
N PHE A 418 19.51 5.88 11.67
CA PHE A 418 20.35 4.86 11.06
C PHE A 418 21.50 4.48 12.00
N GLY A 419 21.76 3.18 12.13
CA GLY A 419 22.79 2.71 13.04
C GLY A 419 24.19 3.20 12.68
N ASP A 420 24.51 3.30 11.38
CA ASP A 420 25.79 3.82 10.87
C ASP A 420 25.98 5.33 11.08
N GLU A 421 24.90 6.07 11.33
CA GLU A 421 24.94 7.52 11.62
C GLU A 421 24.85 7.80 13.14
N ALA A 422 24.24 6.90 13.90
CA ALA A 422 24.07 7.04 15.34
C ALA A 422 25.39 6.77 16.10
N SER A 423 25.63 7.58 17.14
CA SER A 423 26.71 7.29 18.09
C SER A 423 26.42 6.00 18.87
N GLU A 424 27.47 5.29 19.30
CA GLU A 424 27.30 4.07 20.11
C GLU A 424 26.49 4.31 21.40
N GLY A 425 26.73 5.45 22.05
CA GLY A 425 26.02 5.83 23.28
C GLY A 425 24.53 6.07 23.04
N GLU A 426 24.19 6.80 21.97
CA GLU A 426 22.79 7.03 21.56
C GLU A 426 22.10 5.71 21.19
N TRP A 427 22.74 4.89 20.35
CA TRP A 427 22.20 3.61 19.91
C TRP A 427 21.92 2.69 21.09
N LYS A 428 22.88 2.54 22.00
CA LYS A 428 22.73 1.72 23.20
C LYS A 428 21.63 2.23 24.11
N ALA A 429 21.56 3.55 24.35
CA ALA A 429 20.50 4.14 25.17
C ALA A 429 19.11 3.87 24.59
N LYS A 430 18.96 3.96 23.26
CA LYS A 430 17.72 3.60 22.57
C LYS A 430 17.41 2.12 22.73
N LEU A 431 18.36 1.22 22.44
CA LEU A 431 18.16 -0.22 22.59
C LEU A 431 17.77 -0.64 24.02
N ASP A 432 18.39 -0.03 25.04
CA ASP A 432 18.06 -0.33 26.43
C ASP A 432 16.61 0.07 26.77
N GLY A 433 16.11 1.16 26.18
CA GLY A 433 14.69 1.55 26.28
C GLY A 433 13.73 0.58 25.60
N LEU A 434 14.18 -0.14 24.57
CA LEU A 434 13.36 -1.12 23.83
C LEU A 434 13.33 -2.51 24.47
N ARG A 435 14.09 -2.76 25.55
CA ARG A 435 14.08 -4.05 26.27
C ARG A 435 12.71 -4.40 26.89
N ARG A 436 11.76 -3.46 26.92
CA ARG A 436 10.38 -3.67 27.37
C ARG A 436 9.42 -3.39 26.22
N ALA A 437 8.39 -4.23 26.09
CA ALA A 437 7.35 -4.05 25.08
C ALA A 437 6.42 -2.86 25.37
N ALA A 438 6.23 -2.52 26.65
CA ALA A 438 5.29 -1.50 27.11
C ALA A 438 5.53 -0.13 26.47
N LEU A 439 4.44 0.55 26.11
CA LEU A 439 4.48 1.93 25.62
C LEU A 439 4.50 2.91 26.79
N THR A 440 5.43 3.86 26.77
CA THR A 440 5.44 4.99 27.73
C THR A 440 4.73 6.19 27.09
N PRO A 441 3.71 6.77 27.75
CA PRO A 441 3.05 7.97 27.25
C PRO A 441 4.04 9.12 26.98
N GLY A 442 3.96 9.72 25.80
CA GLY A 442 4.83 10.83 25.40
C GLY A 442 6.23 10.42 24.90
N GLU A 443 6.60 9.14 24.97
CA GLU A 443 7.86 8.65 24.43
C GLU A 443 7.67 7.94 23.08
N THR A 444 8.63 8.13 22.17
CA THR A 444 8.64 7.41 20.91
C THR A 444 9.21 6.01 21.12
N SER A 445 8.41 4.99 20.85
CA SER A 445 8.88 3.60 20.73
C SER A 445 9.31 3.29 19.29
N TYR A 446 10.27 2.38 19.14
CA TYR A 446 10.91 2.03 17.88
C TYR A 446 10.91 0.51 17.67
N ILE A 447 10.96 0.08 16.41
CA ILE A 447 11.49 -1.24 16.05
C ILE A 447 12.97 -1.10 15.68
N VAL A 448 13.72 -2.19 15.82
CA VAL A 448 15.00 -2.36 15.11
C VAL A 448 14.70 -3.09 13.81
N GLN A 449 15.11 -2.56 12.68
CA GLN A 449 14.93 -3.21 11.38
C GLN A 449 16.25 -3.28 10.63
N ARG A 450 16.51 -4.41 9.98
CA ARG A 450 17.67 -4.55 9.10
C ARG A 450 17.57 -3.54 7.97
N GLN A 451 18.68 -2.86 7.71
CA GLN A 451 18.80 -1.99 6.56
C GLN A 451 18.99 -2.83 5.29
N ALA A 452 18.12 -2.63 4.30
CA ALA A 452 18.32 -3.19 2.97
C ALA A 452 19.58 -2.58 2.33
N ARG A 453 20.41 -3.42 1.72
CA ARG A 453 21.60 -3.01 0.96
C ARG A 453 21.15 -2.59 -0.43
N GLN A 454 20.46 -1.46 -0.48
CA GLN A 454 19.82 -1.01 -1.70
C GLN A 454 20.85 -0.59 -2.76
N PRO A 455 20.80 -1.16 -3.97
CA PRO A 455 21.58 -0.66 -5.08
C PRO A 455 21.10 0.74 -5.49
N THR A 456 21.98 1.49 -6.13
CA THR A 456 21.63 2.77 -6.77
C THR A 456 21.38 2.57 -8.26
N TYR A 457 20.43 3.31 -8.81
CA TYR A 457 20.05 3.23 -10.22
C TYR A 457 20.37 4.54 -10.94
N PRO A 458 20.87 4.48 -12.19
CA PRO A 458 20.97 5.65 -13.03
C PRO A 458 19.56 6.13 -13.39
N VAL A 459 19.18 7.31 -12.90
CA VAL A 459 17.86 7.91 -13.09
C VAL A 459 17.98 9.36 -13.58
N LEU A 460 17.13 9.73 -14.51
CA LEU A 460 16.93 11.09 -14.97
C LEU A 460 15.58 11.59 -14.43
N LEU A 461 15.61 12.37 -13.35
CA LEU A 461 14.39 12.88 -12.70
C LEU A 461 13.92 14.20 -13.33
N SER A 462 14.88 15.08 -13.67
CA SER A 462 14.67 16.34 -14.38
C SER A 462 15.83 16.62 -15.32
N GLU A 463 15.62 17.47 -16.33
CA GLU A 463 16.70 17.88 -17.24
C GLU A 463 17.77 18.69 -16.49
N ASP A 464 17.35 19.64 -15.65
CA ASP A 464 18.26 20.49 -14.86
C ASP A 464 19.11 19.69 -13.87
N GLY A 465 18.55 18.61 -13.32
CA GLY A 465 19.23 17.75 -12.36
C GLY A 465 20.19 16.74 -13.00
N GLY A 466 20.15 16.56 -14.33
CA GLY A 466 20.96 15.59 -15.05
C GLY A 466 20.77 14.14 -14.59
N LEU A 467 21.69 13.26 -15.02
CA LEU A 467 21.73 11.87 -14.58
C LEU A 467 22.17 11.78 -13.12
N GLN A 468 21.39 11.11 -12.30
CA GLN A 468 21.66 10.85 -10.89
C GLN A 468 21.77 9.35 -10.62
N HIS A 469 22.42 8.98 -9.53
CA HIS A 469 22.49 7.59 -9.06
C HIS A 469 21.80 7.50 -7.70
N ASN A 470 20.52 7.17 -7.72
CA ASN A 470 19.67 7.25 -6.54
C ASN A 470 19.10 5.87 -6.18
N ARG A 471 18.73 5.71 -4.90
CA ARG A 471 17.92 4.57 -4.45
C ARG A 471 16.47 4.78 -4.86
N MET A 472 15.72 3.69 -4.99
CA MET A 472 14.30 3.72 -5.33
C MET A 472 13.50 2.98 -4.26
N ILE A 473 12.37 3.56 -3.88
CA ILE A 473 11.42 2.94 -2.95
C ILE A 473 10.16 2.64 -3.73
N GLY A 474 9.81 1.36 -3.81
CA GLY A 474 8.61 0.89 -4.48
C GLY A 474 7.42 0.83 -3.53
N THR A 475 6.22 0.79 -4.10
CA THR A 475 4.99 0.58 -3.37
C THR A 475 4.07 -0.31 -4.18
N PHE A 476 3.16 -1.03 -3.52
CA PHE A 476 2.09 -1.74 -4.21
C PHE A 476 0.77 -1.56 -3.47
N MET A 477 -0.34 -1.80 -4.17
CA MET A 477 -1.67 -1.49 -3.67
C MET A 477 -2.48 -2.75 -3.44
N ALA A 478 -3.27 -2.75 -2.37
CA ALA A 478 -4.25 -3.79 -2.11
C ALA A 478 -5.54 -3.22 -1.51
N ALA A 479 -6.67 -3.82 -1.86
CA ALA A 479 -7.97 -3.53 -1.25
C ALA A 479 -8.68 -4.86 -0.91
N HIS A 480 -9.21 -4.96 0.31
CA HIS A 480 -9.78 -6.20 0.86
C HIS A 480 -8.87 -7.43 0.68
N GLY A 481 -7.57 -7.24 0.92
CA GLY A 481 -6.56 -8.31 0.77
C GLY A 481 -6.28 -8.74 -0.67
N LYS A 482 -6.86 -8.08 -1.68
CA LYS A 482 -6.58 -8.37 -3.09
C LYS A 482 -5.46 -7.47 -3.59
N PHE A 483 -4.44 -8.08 -4.17
CA PHE A 483 -3.39 -7.38 -4.90
C PHE A 483 -3.97 -6.63 -6.10
N LEU A 484 -3.67 -5.33 -6.23
CA LEU A 484 -4.14 -4.48 -7.33
C LEU A 484 -3.04 -4.10 -8.32
N GLY A 485 -1.78 -4.37 -7.99
CA GLY A 485 -0.62 -4.05 -8.82
C GLY A 485 0.41 -3.19 -8.11
N LEU A 486 1.49 -2.91 -8.84
CA LEU A 486 2.55 -2.01 -8.39
C LEU A 486 2.09 -0.55 -8.50
N GLY A 487 2.38 0.22 -7.46
CA GLY A 487 2.14 1.66 -7.44
C GLY A 487 3.35 2.45 -7.96
N ILE A 488 3.51 3.67 -7.44
CA ILE A 488 4.63 4.55 -7.80
C ILE A 488 5.97 4.09 -7.20
N TRP A 489 7.05 4.36 -7.93
CA TRP A 489 8.40 4.42 -7.36
C TRP A 489 8.68 5.83 -6.88
N ARG A 490 9.28 5.97 -5.70
CA ARG A 490 9.77 7.25 -5.18
C ARG A 490 11.30 7.27 -5.26
N CYS A 491 11.84 8.36 -5.77
CA CYS A 491 13.27 8.50 -5.98
C CYS A 491 13.74 9.94 -5.73
N GLY A 492 14.91 10.08 -5.11
CA GLY A 492 15.52 11.36 -4.77
C GLY A 492 16.95 11.19 -4.25
N PRO A 493 17.68 12.29 -4.06
CA PRO A 493 19.08 12.26 -3.64
C PRO A 493 19.26 11.90 -2.16
N GLU A 494 18.20 12.03 -1.35
CA GLU A 494 18.24 11.72 0.08
C GLU A 494 18.15 10.21 0.34
N ARG A 495 18.73 9.80 1.47
CA ARG A 495 18.68 8.40 1.95
C ARG A 495 17.25 7.93 2.21
N ILE A 496 16.38 8.83 2.65
CA ILE A 496 14.94 8.63 2.83
C ILE A 496 14.22 9.44 1.76
N CYS A 497 13.61 8.78 0.78
CA CYS A 497 12.90 9.48 -0.26
C CYS A 497 11.41 9.65 0.09
N ALA A 498 11.01 10.89 0.40
CA ALA A 498 9.62 11.31 0.44
C ALA A 498 9.37 12.34 -0.65
N VAL A 499 8.32 12.16 -1.46
CA VAL A 499 7.95 13.16 -2.51
C VAL A 499 7.66 14.52 -1.87
N SER A 500 7.08 14.52 -0.66
CA SER A 500 6.83 15.74 0.12
C SER A 500 8.10 16.51 0.52
N HIS A 501 9.30 15.92 0.41
CA HIS A 501 10.58 16.57 0.69
C HIS A 501 11.37 16.90 -0.60
N GLY A 502 10.70 16.96 -1.75
CA GLY A 502 11.34 17.32 -3.03
C GLY A 502 11.85 16.13 -3.85
N GLY A 503 11.48 14.89 -3.47
CA GLY A 503 11.67 13.72 -4.32
C GLY A 503 10.72 13.70 -5.53
N ALA A 504 11.04 12.91 -6.54
CA ALA A 504 10.17 12.64 -7.68
C ALA A 504 9.48 11.27 -7.54
N PHE A 505 8.45 11.04 -8.34
CA PHE A 505 7.86 9.70 -8.49
C PHE A 505 7.79 9.24 -9.94
N MET A 506 7.86 7.93 -10.14
CA MET A 506 7.84 7.27 -11.45
C MET A 506 6.78 6.18 -11.47
N PHE A 507 6.23 5.92 -12.65
CA PHE A 507 5.34 4.80 -12.92
C PHE A 507 6.12 3.59 -13.46
N SER A 508 5.44 2.48 -13.73
CA SER A 508 6.10 1.29 -14.27
C SER A 508 5.38 0.68 -15.46
N VAL A 509 6.15 -0.08 -16.22
CA VAL A 509 5.68 -0.98 -17.27
C VAL A 509 6.44 -2.30 -17.19
N MET A 510 5.94 -3.33 -17.86
CA MET A 510 6.58 -4.64 -17.94
C MET A 510 6.63 -5.09 -19.41
N SER A 511 7.70 -5.76 -19.85
CA SER A 511 7.76 -6.29 -21.22
C SER A 511 6.81 -7.48 -21.41
N SER A 512 6.14 -7.55 -22.56
CA SER A 512 5.25 -8.65 -22.92
C SER A 512 5.97 -9.93 -23.40
N HIS A 513 7.24 -9.86 -23.81
CA HIS A 513 7.96 -11.02 -24.39
C HIS A 513 8.07 -12.23 -23.44
N HIS A 514 8.14 -11.99 -22.14
CA HIS A 514 8.23 -13.06 -21.14
C HIS A 514 6.92 -13.83 -20.93
N ARG A 515 5.78 -13.36 -21.46
CA ARG A 515 4.57 -14.17 -21.53
C ARG A 515 4.64 -15.23 -22.63
N VAL A 516 5.45 -15.04 -23.67
CA VAL A 516 5.43 -15.91 -24.86
C VAL A 516 6.10 -17.26 -24.61
N GLU A 517 7.13 -17.35 -23.77
CA GLU A 517 7.80 -18.62 -23.49
C GLU A 517 6.94 -19.59 -22.66
N LYS A 518 6.24 -19.11 -21.61
CA LYS A 518 5.28 -19.95 -20.85
C LYS A 518 3.90 -20.10 -21.50
N ALA A 519 3.52 -19.20 -22.43
CA ALA A 519 2.27 -19.35 -23.17
C ALA A 519 2.33 -20.49 -24.21
N SER A 520 3.53 -20.93 -24.62
CA SER A 520 3.70 -22.08 -25.51
C SER A 520 3.23 -23.41 -24.89
N GLU A 521 3.17 -23.51 -23.56
CA GLU A 521 2.62 -24.69 -22.85
C GLU A 521 1.17 -24.49 -22.34
N ARG A 522 0.66 -23.25 -22.30
CA ARG A 522 -0.69 -22.91 -21.81
C ARG A 522 -1.68 -22.47 -22.90
N TRP A 523 -1.32 -22.58 -24.17
CA TRP A 523 -2.22 -22.41 -25.32
C TRP A 523 -3.14 -23.62 -25.54
N SER A 524 -3.92 -23.97 -24.50
CA SER A 524 -5.00 -24.97 -24.55
C SER A 524 -6.29 -24.46 -23.89
N MET A 525 -6.20 -23.55 -22.91
CA MET A 525 -7.37 -23.13 -22.13
C MET A 525 -8.34 -22.23 -22.93
N TRP A 526 -7.85 -21.34 -23.79
CA TRP A 526 -8.71 -20.49 -24.64
C TRP A 526 -9.45 -21.27 -25.74
N LYS A 527 -8.86 -22.37 -26.24
CA LYS A 527 -9.55 -23.31 -27.15
C LYS A 527 -10.58 -24.17 -26.39
N TYR A 528 -10.29 -24.55 -25.15
CA TYR A 528 -11.21 -25.27 -24.27
C TYR A 528 -12.45 -24.43 -23.91
N PHE A 529 -12.29 -23.14 -23.58
CA PHE A 529 -13.41 -22.24 -23.32
C PHE A 529 -14.27 -21.95 -24.57
N ARG A 530 -13.64 -21.83 -25.76
CA ARG A 530 -14.38 -21.72 -27.04
C ARG A 530 -15.13 -23.01 -27.39
N TRP A 531 -14.56 -24.19 -27.10
CA TRP A 531 -15.20 -25.48 -27.32
C TRP A 531 -16.40 -25.71 -26.39
N LEU A 532 -16.27 -25.39 -25.10
CA LEU A 532 -17.39 -25.43 -24.13
C LEU A 532 -18.55 -24.49 -24.52
N HIS A 533 -18.24 -23.29 -25.02
CA HIS A 533 -19.25 -22.38 -25.57
C HIS A 533 -19.94 -22.94 -26.83
N SER A 534 -19.23 -23.68 -27.69
CA SER A 534 -19.84 -24.32 -28.86
C SER A 534 -20.75 -25.50 -28.51
N ILE A 535 -20.43 -26.26 -27.44
CA ILE A 535 -21.28 -27.35 -26.94
C ILE A 535 -22.55 -26.79 -26.30
N GLY A 536 -22.44 -25.73 -25.50
CA GLY A 536 -23.59 -25.06 -24.90
C GLY A 536 -24.55 -24.45 -25.95
N SER A 537 -24.01 -23.98 -27.07
CA SER A 537 -24.78 -23.48 -28.23
C SER A 537 -25.47 -24.62 -29.00
N TRP A 538 -24.81 -25.77 -29.17
CA TRP A 538 -25.37 -26.92 -29.89
C TRP A 538 -26.46 -27.65 -29.09
N VAL A 539 -26.28 -27.80 -27.77
CA VAL A 539 -27.27 -28.41 -26.88
C VAL A 539 -28.56 -27.58 -26.82
N ARG A 540 -28.47 -26.23 -26.76
CA ARG A 540 -29.65 -25.35 -26.79
C ARG A 540 -30.44 -25.42 -28.09
N ARG A 541 -29.76 -25.61 -29.23
CA ARG A 541 -30.44 -25.77 -30.53
C ARG A 541 -31.10 -27.15 -30.69
N ARG A 542 -30.59 -28.18 -30.03
CA ARG A 542 -31.16 -29.54 -30.11
C ARG A 542 -32.38 -29.72 -29.20
N PHE A 543 -32.42 -29.03 -28.05
CA PHE A 543 -33.60 -29.04 -27.16
C PHE A 543 -34.74 -28.14 -27.63
N ALA A 544 -34.46 -27.07 -28.40
CA ALA A 544 -35.51 -26.25 -29.00
C ALA A 544 -36.20 -26.91 -30.23
N ALA A 545 -35.62 -27.98 -30.78
CA ALA A 545 -36.13 -28.69 -31.95
C ALA A 545 -36.90 -29.99 -31.62
N GLN A 546 -37.10 -30.31 -30.34
CA GLN A 546 -37.88 -31.48 -29.88
C GLN A 546 -39.16 -31.12 -29.13
N SER A 547 -39.56 -29.84 -29.16
CA SER A 547 -40.84 -29.36 -28.64
C SER A 547 -41.62 -28.67 -29.76
N VAL A 548 -42.10 -29.48 -30.72
CA VAL A 548 -43.27 -29.25 -31.58
C VAL A 548 -44.01 -30.57 -31.69
#